data_AF-A0A524PW57-F1
#
_entry.id   AF-A0A524PW57-F1
#
_cell.length_a   1.000
_cell.length_b   1.000
_cell.length_c   1.000
_cell.angle_alpha   90.00
_cell.angle_beta   90.00
_cell.angle_gamma   90.00
#
_symmetry.space_group_name_H-M   'P 1'
#
loop_
_entity.id
_entity.type
_entity.pdbx_description
1 polymer ?
#
loop_
_entity_poly.entity_id
_entity_poly.type
_entity_poly.pdbx_seq_one_letter_code
_entity_poly.pdbx_strand_id
1 'polypeptide(L)'
;ETDGGEYLRLREAVAVHFPDALMPPSILPGISDSRFFRERGVPAYGFCPLLIPMDHLKMIHGNDEKISAEGLARGCDIYADVVRRLCS
;
A
#
# COMPACT_ATOMS: atom_id res chain seq x y z
N GLU A 1 13.80 6.38 0.64
CA GLU A 1 14.63 5.93 1.78
C GLU A 1 13.72 5.23 2.78
N THR A 2 14.08 4.04 3.28
CA THR A 2 13.16 3.21 4.11
C THR A 2 13.29 3.48 5.61
N ASP A 3 14.00 4.55 5.94
CA ASP A 3 14.24 5.14 7.25
C ASP A 3 13.55 6.51 7.38
N GLY A 4 12.94 7.03 6.30
CA GLY A 4 12.15 8.26 6.31
C GLY A 4 10.88 8.15 7.16
N GLY A 5 10.48 9.27 7.76
CA GLY A 5 9.35 9.32 8.71
C GLY A 5 8.01 8.88 8.11
N GLU A 6 7.79 9.07 6.82
CA GLU A 6 6.58 8.64 6.11
C GLU A 6 6.55 7.12 5.96
N TYR A 7 7.69 6.51 5.66
CA TYR A 7 7.79 5.05 5.54
C TYR A 7 7.60 4.36 6.90
N LEU A 8 8.13 4.94 7.98
CA LEU A 8 7.92 4.42 9.33
C LEU A 8 6.44 4.49 9.75
N ARG A 9 5.73 5.59 9.44
CA ARG A 9 4.28 5.70 9.68
C ARG A 9 3.47 4.66 8.90
N LEU A 10 3.85 4.35 7.66
CA LEU A 10 3.25 3.24 6.91
C LEU A 10 3.48 1.89 7.61
N ARG A 11 4.70 1.64 8.10
CA ARG A 11 5.01 0.40 8.84
C ARG A 11 4.18 0.26 10.12
N GLU A 12 4.00 1.34 10.86
CA GLU A 12 3.18 1.34 12.08
C GLU A 12 1.73 1.00 11.79
N ALA A 13 1.14 1.60 10.75
CA ALA A 13 -0.22 1.27 10.34
C ALA A 13 -0.34 -0.21 9.96
N VAL A 14 0.59 -0.74 9.16
CA VAL A 14 0.61 -2.17 8.81
C VAL A 14 0.72 -3.05 10.05
N ALA A 15 1.60 -2.73 11.00
CA ALA A 15 1.78 -3.54 12.21
C ALA A 15 0.53 -3.57 13.11
N VAL A 16 -0.29 -2.51 13.11
CA VAL A 16 -1.54 -2.47 13.86
C VAL A 16 -2.62 -3.36 13.24
N HIS A 17 -2.76 -3.31 11.91
CA HIS A 17 -3.83 -4.04 11.21
C HIS A 17 -3.42 -5.47 10.82
N PHE A 18 -2.12 -5.72 10.68
CA PHE A 18 -1.54 -7.01 10.33
C PHE A 18 -0.27 -7.28 11.16
N PRO A 19 -0.41 -7.68 12.44
CA PRO A 19 0.72 -7.85 13.36
C PRO A 19 1.80 -8.82 12.87
N ASP A 20 1.40 -9.84 12.09
CA ASP A 20 2.29 -10.86 11.55
C ASP A 20 2.81 -10.54 10.13
N ALA A 21 2.39 -9.40 9.55
CA ALA A 21 2.81 -9.04 8.20
C ALA A 21 4.22 -8.44 8.17
N LEU A 22 5.00 -8.89 7.19
CA LEU A 22 6.27 -8.26 6.84
C LEU A 22 6.02 -7.22 5.75
N MET A 23 6.65 -6.05 5.89
CA MET A 23 6.63 -4.99 4.87
C MET A 23 8.04 -4.73 4.33
N PRO A 24 8.64 -5.69 3.59
CA PRO A 24 9.94 -5.47 3.00
C PRO A 24 9.83 -4.39 1.91
N PRO A 25 10.88 -3.56 1.72
CA PRO A 25 10.93 -2.70 0.56
C PRO A 25 10.95 -3.54 -0.71
N SER A 26 10.11 -3.17 -1.68
CA SER A 26 10.01 -3.83 -2.98
C SER A 26 9.98 -2.78 -4.09
N ILE A 27 10.43 -3.20 -5.27
CA ILE A 27 10.31 -2.41 -6.50
C ILE A 27 9.11 -2.95 -7.25
N LEU A 28 8.14 -2.09 -7.55
CA LEU A 28 7.01 -2.44 -8.39
C LEU A 28 7.52 -2.77 -9.81
N PRO A 29 7.27 -3.98 -10.35
CA PRO A 29 7.50 -4.28 -11.75
C PRO A 29 6.43 -3.56 -12.59
N GLY A 30 6.61 -2.28 -12.82
CA GLY A 30 5.64 -1.42 -13.50
C GLY A 30 5.92 0.07 -13.32
N ILE A 31 4.95 0.89 -13.69
CA ILE A 31 5.02 2.35 -13.57
C ILE A 31 3.83 2.82 -12.72
N SER A 32 4.08 3.76 -11.82
CA SER A 32 3.05 4.48 -11.09
C SER A 32 3.30 5.99 -11.20
N ASP A 33 2.29 6.78 -10.85
CA ASP A 33 2.40 8.24 -10.80
C ASP A 33 3.44 8.72 -9.79
N SER A 34 3.87 7.86 -8.85
CA SER A 34 4.93 8.15 -7.88
C SER A 34 6.24 8.63 -8.55
N ARG A 35 6.49 8.31 -9.82
CA ARG A 35 7.65 8.86 -10.56
C ARG A 35 7.58 10.40 -10.67
N PHE A 36 6.41 10.96 -10.95
CA PHE A 36 6.23 12.39 -11.16
C PHE A 36 6.34 13.20 -9.85
N PHE A 37 5.91 12.59 -8.74
CA PHE A 37 6.09 13.16 -7.40
C PHE A 37 7.55 13.14 -6.97
N ARG A 38 8.25 12.02 -7.19
CA ARG A 38 9.68 11.90 -6.87
C ARG A 38 10.55 12.86 -7.68
N GLU A 39 10.22 13.10 -8.96
CA GLU A 39 10.88 14.14 -9.77
C GLU A 39 10.80 15.55 -9.17
N ARG A 40 9.82 15.81 -8.30
CA ARG A 40 9.61 17.09 -7.61
C ARG A 40 10.15 17.09 -6.17
N GLY A 41 10.92 16.07 -5.80
CA GLY A 41 11.49 15.93 -4.46
C GLY A 41 10.52 15.46 -3.39
N VAL A 42 9.31 15.01 -3.76
CA VAL A 42 8.32 14.47 -2.80
C VAL A 42 8.59 12.97 -2.59
N PRO A 43 8.86 12.50 -1.36
CA PRO A 43 8.91 11.07 -1.06
C PRO A 43 7.58 10.39 -1.41
N ALA A 44 7.61 9.33 -2.21
CA ALA A 44 6.41 8.62 -2.63
C ALA A 44 6.64 7.11 -2.63
N TYR A 45 5.71 6.38 -2.02
CA TYR A 45 5.72 4.92 -1.86
C TYR A 45 4.44 4.32 -2.45
N GLY A 46 4.57 3.21 -3.18
CA GLY A 46 3.42 2.41 -3.55
C GLY A 46 2.93 1.61 -2.35
N PHE A 47 1.64 1.72 -2.01
CA PHE A 47 1.06 1.06 -0.85
C PHE A 47 -0.37 0.61 -1.17
N CYS A 48 -0.68 -0.66 -0.90
CA CYS A 48 -1.99 -1.27 -1.10
C CYS A 48 -2.28 -2.23 0.07
N PRO A 49 -3.06 -1.82 1.09
CA PRO A 49 -3.38 -2.62 2.28
C PRO A 49 -4.56 -3.58 2.04
N LEU A 50 -4.55 -4.28 0.90
CA LEU A 50 -5.59 -5.24 0.54
C LEU A 50 -5.07 -6.67 0.65
N LEU A 51 -5.85 -7.54 1.30
CA LEU A 51 -5.60 -8.99 1.28
C LEU A 51 -6.14 -9.57 -0.03
N ILE A 52 -5.24 -9.82 -0.98
CA ILE A 52 -5.57 -10.32 -2.32
C ILE A 52 -4.98 -11.73 -2.47
N PRO A 53 -5.82 -12.76 -2.73
CA PRO A 53 -5.35 -14.09 -3.09
C PRO A 53 -4.42 -14.07 -4.31
N MET A 54 -3.40 -14.93 -4.35
CA MET A 54 -2.39 -14.92 -5.41
C MET A 54 -2.94 -15.24 -6.82
N ASP A 55 -4.03 -15.99 -6.91
CA ASP A 55 -4.76 -16.26 -8.15
C ASP A 55 -5.51 -15.02 -8.64
N HIS A 56 -6.06 -14.21 -7.74
CA HIS A 56 -6.69 -12.93 -8.08
C HIS A 56 -5.66 -11.87 -8.48
N LEU A 57 -4.47 -11.87 -7.87
CA LEU A 57 -3.40 -10.91 -8.22
C LEU A 57 -2.99 -11.03 -9.70
N LYS A 58 -3.05 -12.24 -10.28
CA LYS A 58 -2.77 -12.50 -11.70
C LYS A 58 -3.84 -11.93 -12.65
N MET A 59 -5.00 -11.54 -12.13
CA MET A 59 -6.11 -10.99 -12.90
C MET A 59 -6.01 -9.48 -13.07
N ILE A 60 -5.04 -8.80 -12.44
CA ILE A 60 -4.83 -7.35 -12.63
C ILE A 60 -4.64 -7.06 -14.12
N HIS A 61 -5.46 -6.16 -14.67
CA HIS A 61 -5.54 -5.84 -16.10
C HIS A 61 -5.96 -7.01 -17.00
N GLY A 62 -6.59 -8.04 -16.44
CA GLY A 62 -7.07 -9.23 -17.14
C GLY A 62 -8.59 -9.36 -17.13
N ASN A 63 -9.08 -10.50 -17.64
CA ASN A 63 -10.50 -10.85 -17.56
C ASN A 63 -10.88 -11.20 -16.11
N ASP A 64 -12.09 -10.80 -15.71
CA ASP A 64 -12.67 -11.07 -14.39
C ASP A 64 -11.81 -10.58 -13.21
N GLU A 65 -11.10 -9.45 -13.40
CA GLU A 65 -10.39 -8.76 -12.32
C GLU A 65 -11.33 -8.50 -11.14
N LYS A 66 -10.93 -8.95 -9.94
CA LYS A 66 -11.79 -8.91 -8.76
C LYS A 66 -11.02 -8.93 -7.45
N ILE A 67 -11.66 -8.37 -6.44
CA ILE A 67 -11.24 -8.40 -5.04
C ILE A 67 -12.44 -8.69 -4.15
N SER A 68 -12.20 -9.06 -2.89
CA SER A 68 -13.27 -9.21 -1.89
C SER A 68 -13.86 -7.84 -1.54
N ALA A 69 -15.19 -7.73 -1.49
CA ALA A 69 -15.88 -6.52 -1.01
C ALA A 69 -15.56 -6.22 0.47
N GLU A 70 -15.47 -7.25 1.31
CA GLU A 70 -15.01 -7.13 2.70
C GLU A 70 -13.54 -6.71 2.77
N GLY A 71 -12.71 -7.27 1.88
CA GLY A 71 -11.30 -6.89 1.77
C GLY A 71 -11.12 -5.42 1.39
N LEU A 72 -11.95 -4.93 0.46
CA LEU A 72 -11.98 -3.52 0.07
C LEU A 72 -12.38 -2.62 1.24
N ALA A 73 -13.46 -2.96 1.95
CA ALA A 73 -13.92 -2.19 3.10
C ALA A 73 -12.83 -2.08 4.18
N ARG A 74 -12.20 -3.20 4.55
CA ARG A 74 -11.07 -3.19 5.49
C ARG A 74 -9.88 -2.37 4.98
N GLY A 75 -9.56 -2.46 3.68
CA GLY A 75 -8.52 -1.65 3.06
C GLY A 75 -8.77 -0.16 3.20
N CYS A 76 -10.02 0.28 3.04
CA CYS A 76 -10.42 1.68 3.26
C CYS A 76 -10.17 2.13 4.71
N ASP A 77 -10.49 1.29 5.70
CA ASP A 77 -10.25 1.60 7.11
C ASP A 77 -8.74 1.78 7.40
N ILE A 78 -7.91 0.91 6.80
CA ILE A 78 -6.44 0.98 6.94
C ILE A 78 -5.89 2.23 6.26
N TYR A 79 -6.36 2.58 5.06
CA TYR A 79 -5.98 3.84 4.41
C TYR A 79 -6.37 5.06 5.26
N ALA A 80 -7.55 5.05 5.87
CA ALA A 80 -7.98 6.14 6.75
C ALA A 80 -7.05 6.28 7.97
N ASP A 81 -6.59 5.18 8.57
CA ASP A 81 -5.59 5.20 9.63
C ASP A 81 -4.23 5.76 9.15
N VAL A 82 -3.74 5.29 7.99
CA VAL A 82 -2.50 5.79 7.38
C VAL A 82 -2.56 7.31 7.18
N VAL A 83 -3.65 7.83 6.61
CA VAL A 83 -3.81 9.27 6.38
C VAL A 83 -3.79 10.05 7.69
N ARG A 84 -4.49 9.57 8.73
CA ARG A 84 -4.47 10.23 10.06
C ARG A 84 -3.05 10.30 10.64
N ARG A 85 -2.28 9.22 10.53
CA ARG A 85 -0.88 9.16 11.01
C ARG A 85 0.06 10.07 10.22
N LEU A 86 -0.14 10.19 8.91
CA LEU A 86 0.67 11.07 8.06
C LEU A 86 0.37 12.56 8.30
N CYS A 87 -0.84 12.88 8.76
CA CYS A 87 -1.27 14.27 9.03
C CYS A 87 -1.11 14.70 10.50
N SER A 88 -0.64 13.82 11.38
CA SER A 88 -0.30 14.13 12.78
C SER A 88 1.19 14.40 12.96
#